data_AF-A0A2C9UEC0-F1
#
_entry.id   AF-A0A2C9UEC0-F1
#
_cell.length_a   1.000
_cell.length_b   1.000
_cell.length_c   1.000
_cell.angle_alpha   90.00
_cell.angle_beta   90.00
_cell.angle_gamma   90.00
#
_symmetry.space_group_name_H-M   'P 1'
#
loop_
_entity.id
_entity.type
_entity.pdbx_description
1 polymer ?
#
loop_
_entity_poly.entity_id
_entity_poly.type
_entity_poly.pdbx_seq_one_letter_code
_entity_poly.pdbx_strand_id
1 'polypeptide(L)'
;MEMQEKIIQYKYHIFFSLIISLVLATLIFLAPSFVTILAYFWPLFLSTALFLVAVVFFGKTSPPATESSGDKAGEGLLDYVAGQSEQVVENFTPE
;
A
#
# COMPACT_ATOMS: atom_id res chain seq x y z
N MET A 1 7.37 -38.52 -33.68
CA MET A 1 7.48 -37.64 -32.50
C MET A 1 6.96 -36.21 -32.77
N GLU A 2 6.26 -35.95 -33.88
CA GLU A 2 5.79 -34.59 -34.25
C GLU A 2 4.55 -34.12 -33.48
N MET A 3 3.70 -35.03 -33.00
CA MET A 3 2.53 -34.67 -32.19
C MET A 3 2.91 -34.06 -30.84
N GLN A 4 4.05 -34.45 -30.26
CA GLN A 4 4.47 -33.96 -28.95
C GLN A 4 4.98 -32.51 -29.02
N GLU A 5 5.63 -32.10 -30.11
CA GLU A 5 6.13 -30.74 -30.31
C GLU A 5 4.99 -29.72 -30.43
N LYS A 6 3.89 -30.08 -31.11
CA LYS A 6 2.69 -29.25 -31.20
C LYS A 6 1.99 -29.02 -29.84
N ILE A 7 1.99 -30.03 -28.97
CA ILE A 7 1.39 -29.93 -27.62
C ILE A 7 2.22 -29.00 -26.73
N ILE A 8 3.55 -29.02 -26.86
CA ILE A 8 4.44 -28.13 -26.09
C ILE A 8 4.22 -26.66 -26.48
N GLN A 9 4.00 -26.36 -27.77
CA GLN A 9 3.70 -25.00 -28.21
C GLN A 9 2.39 -24.46 -27.62
N TYR A 10 1.36 -25.30 -27.46
CA TYR A 10 0.07 -24.90 -26.90
C TYR A 10 -0.01 -25.00 -25.38
N LYS A 11 1.03 -25.53 -24.73
CA LYS A 11 1.02 -25.82 -23.29
C LYS A 11 0.68 -24.58 -22.47
N TYR A 12 1.25 -23.43 -22.80
CA TYR A 12 0.95 -22.16 -22.14
C TYR A 12 -0.48 -21.68 -22.39
N HIS A 13 -1.02 -21.83 -23.60
CA HIS A 13 -2.41 -21.47 -23.90
C HIS A 13 -3.41 -22.36 -23.15
N ILE A 14 -3.10 -23.65 -23.04
CA ILE A 14 -3.93 -24.60 -22.27
C ILE A 14 -3.87 -24.25 -20.78
N PHE A 15 -2.68 -24.03 -20.22
CA PHE A 15 -2.54 -23.61 -18.82
C PHE A 15 -3.23 -22.27 -18.55
N PHE A 16 -3.06 -21.29 -19.44
CA PHE A 16 -3.69 -19.98 -19.31
C PHE A 16 -5.21 -20.07 -19.37
N SER A 17 -5.75 -20.83 -20.34
CA SER A 17 -7.20 -21.07 -20.46
C SER A 17 -7.74 -21.81 -19.23
N LEU A 18 -7.00 -22.79 -18.70
CA LEU A 18 -7.38 -23.53 -17.50
C LEU A 18 -7.36 -22.64 -16.25
N ILE A 19 -6.33 -21.81 -16.08
CA ILE A 19 -6.25 -20.84 -14.98
C ILE A 19 -7.41 -19.84 -15.08
N ILE A 20 -7.67 -19.27 -16.26
CA ILE A 20 -8.80 -18.35 -16.46
C ILE A 20 -10.12 -19.03 -16.16
N SER A 21 -10.32 -20.26 -16.64
CA SER A 21 -11.54 -21.02 -16.37
C SER A 21 -11.72 -21.30 -14.88
N LEU A 22 -10.64 -21.63 -14.16
CA LEU A 22 -10.66 -21.84 -12.72
C LEU A 22 -10.95 -20.54 -11.95
N VAL A 23 -10.35 -19.42 -12.37
CA VAL A 23 -10.63 -18.08 -11.82
C VAL A 23 -12.09 -17.69 -12.08
N LEU A 24 -12.62 -17.94 -13.28
CA LEU A 24 -14.03 -17.67 -13.59
C LEU A 24 -14.97 -18.58 -12.81
N ALA A 25 -14.65 -19.86 -12.65
CA ALA A 25 -15.46 -20.79 -11.87
C ALA A 25 -15.48 -20.40 -10.39
N THR A 26 -14.32 -20.13 -9.81
CA THR A 26 -14.22 -19.63 -8.42
C THR A 26 -14.92 -18.29 -8.28
N LEU A 27 -14.81 -17.39 -9.26
CA LEU A 27 -15.58 -16.16 -9.29
C LEU A 27 -17.07 -16.49 -9.34
N ILE A 28 -17.62 -17.25 -10.27
CA ILE A 28 -19.08 -17.51 -10.34
C ILE A 28 -19.63 -18.15 -9.07
N PHE A 29 -18.92 -19.10 -8.47
CA PHE A 29 -19.37 -19.82 -7.27
C PHE A 29 -19.13 -19.05 -5.95
N LEU A 30 -18.06 -18.26 -5.86
CA LEU A 30 -17.69 -17.50 -4.65
C LEU A 30 -18.08 -16.01 -4.75
N ALA A 31 -18.35 -15.49 -5.94
CA ALA A 31 -18.70 -14.09 -6.23
C ALA A 31 -20.00 -13.61 -5.62
N PRO A 32 -21.11 -14.37 -5.49
CA PRO A 32 -22.30 -13.78 -4.92
C PRO A 32 -22.04 -13.23 -3.50
N SER A 33 -21.13 -13.87 -2.74
CA SER A 33 -20.63 -13.33 -1.46
C SER A 33 -19.41 -12.43 -1.62
N PHE A 34 -18.42 -12.80 -2.45
CA PHE A 34 -17.19 -12.01 -2.56
C PHE A 34 -17.42 -10.64 -3.20
N VAL A 35 -18.25 -10.54 -4.25
CA VAL A 35 -18.60 -9.28 -4.91
C VAL A 35 -19.47 -8.41 -4.00
N THR A 36 -20.37 -8.99 -3.20
CA THR A 36 -21.13 -8.20 -2.21
C THR A 36 -20.24 -7.66 -1.11
N ILE A 37 -19.27 -8.45 -0.63
CA ILE A 37 -18.24 -8.00 0.32
C ILE A 37 -17.39 -6.90 -0.32
N LEU A 38 -16.89 -7.10 -1.54
CA LEU A 38 -16.07 -6.11 -2.24
C LEU A 38 -16.83 -4.82 -2.53
N ALA A 39 -18.12 -4.91 -2.85
CA ALA A 39 -19.02 -3.77 -3.01
C ALA A 39 -19.30 -3.06 -1.68
N TYR A 40 -19.46 -3.80 -0.58
CA TYR A 40 -19.63 -3.23 0.76
C TYR A 40 -18.39 -2.46 1.21
N PHE A 41 -17.19 -2.99 0.94
CA PHE A 41 -15.92 -2.34 1.26
C PHE A 41 -15.44 -1.37 0.17
N TRP A 42 -16.13 -1.28 -0.96
CA TRP A 42 -15.76 -0.39 -2.07
C TRP A 42 -15.56 1.07 -1.63
N PRO A 43 -16.42 1.67 -0.79
CA PRO A 43 -16.21 3.05 -0.32
C PRO A 43 -14.90 3.22 0.46
N LEU A 44 -14.50 2.21 1.25
CA LEU A 44 -13.26 2.21 2.02
C LEU A 44 -12.03 2.07 1.12
N PHE A 45 -12.10 1.17 0.13
CA PHE A 45 -11.04 1.02 -0.86
C PHE A 45 -10.88 2.30 -1.68
N LEU A 46 -11.99 2.90 -2.11
CA LEU A 46 -11.99 4.13 -2.89
C LEU A 46 -11.43 5.31 -2.10
N SER A 47 -11.82 5.47 -0.83
CA SER A 47 -11.29 6.54 0.02
C SER A 47 -9.80 6.36 0.31
N THR A 48 -9.37 5.12 0.57
CA THR A 48 -7.95 4.80 0.80
C THR A 48 -7.13 5.04 -0.46
N ALA A 49 -7.60 4.61 -1.63
CA ALA A 49 -6.93 4.83 -2.90
C ALA A 49 -6.82 6.34 -3.19
N LEU A 50 -7.89 7.10 -3.00
CA LEU A 50 -7.90 8.55 -3.23
C LEU A 50 -6.97 9.28 -2.24
N PHE A 51 -6.94 8.84 -0.98
CA PHE A 51 -5.99 9.34 0.02
C PHE A 51 -4.53 9.06 -0.38
N LEU A 52 -4.21 7.83 -0.79
CA LEU A 52 -2.85 7.48 -1.24
C LEU A 52 -2.46 8.27 -2.49
N VAL A 53 -3.38 8.42 -3.46
CA VAL A 53 -3.15 9.26 -4.64
C VAL A 53 -2.85 10.70 -4.22
N ALA A 54 -3.62 11.26 -3.26
CA ALA A 54 -3.35 12.58 -2.73
C ALA A 54 -1.96 12.65 -2.07
N VAL A 55 -1.61 11.70 -1.19
CA VAL A 55 -0.29 11.65 -0.54
C VAL A 55 0.85 11.60 -1.56
N VAL A 56 0.74 10.74 -2.58
CA VAL A 56 1.74 10.64 -3.65
C VAL A 56 1.79 11.92 -4.48
N PHE A 57 0.64 12.51 -4.79
CA PHE A 57 0.57 13.76 -5.55
C PHE A 57 1.19 14.92 -4.78
N PHE A 58 0.85 15.11 -3.50
CA PHE A 58 1.44 16.13 -2.65
C PHE A 58 2.93 15.88 -2.40
N GLY A 59 3.36 14.63 -2.17
CA GLY A 59 4.78 14.30 -2.02
C GLY A 59 5.59 14.57 -3.29
N LYS A 60 5.00 14.37 -4.47
CA LYS A 60 5.68 14.56 -5.75
C LYS A 60 5.59 15.99 -6.31
N THR A 61 4.55 16.73 -5.97
CA THR A 61 4.32 18.12 -6.42
C THR A 61 4.72 19.18 -5.40
N SER A 62 4.97 18.79 -4.14
CA SER A 62 5.61 19.67 -3.18
C SER A 62 6.97 20.08 -3.76
N PRO A 63 7.28 21.39 -3.78
CA PRO A 63 8.65 21.83 -3.97
C PRO A 63 9.55 21.06 -2.99
N PRO A 64 10.80 20.72 -3.35
CA PRO A 64 11.77 20.30 -2.35
C PRO A 64 11.72 21.37 -1.27
N ALA A 65 11.35 20.97 -0.05
CA ALA A 65 11.29 21.90 1.05
C ALA A 65 12.65 22.57 1.09
N THR A 66 12.69 23.87 0.83
CA THR A 66 13.89 24.67 1.06
C THR A 66 14.33 24.31 2.47
N GLU A 67 15.47 23.65 2.52
CA GLU A 67 16.09 22.91 3.60
C GLU A 67 15.78 23.53 4.96
N SER A 68 14.71 23.09 5.64
CA SER A 68 14.42 23.56 7.00
C SER A 68 13.27 22.82 7.71
N SER A 69 12.16 22.53 7.02
CA SER A 69 10.92 22.13 7.72
C SER A 69 10.55 20.65 7.61
N GLY A 70 10.88 19.99 6.49
CA GLY A 70 10.50 18.59 6.23
C GLY A 70 11.27 17.56 7.08
N ASP A 71 12.60 17.66 7.11
CA ASP A 71 13.44 16.78 7.94
C ASP A 71 13.14 16.98 9.44
N LYS A 72 12.96 18.23 9.88
CA LYS A 72 12.65 18.55 11.29
C LYS A 72 11.26 18.12 11.74
N ALA A 73 10.28 18.01 10.83
CA ALA A 73 8.92 17.61 11.18
C ALA A 73 8.83 16.13 11.60
N GLY A 74 9.65 15.26 11.02
CA GLY A 74 9.76 13.86 11.42
C GLY A 74 10.59 13.68 12.69
N GLU A 75 11.67 14.45 12.83
CA GLU A 75 12.56 14.43 14.00
C GLU A 75 11.82 14.79 15.29
N GLY A 76 10.91 15.78 15.29
CA GLY A 76 10.14 16.14 16.49
C GLY A 76 9.19 15.04 16.99
N LEU A 77 8.68 14.18 16.09
CA LEU A 77 7.88 13.01 16.48
C LEU A 77 8.76 11.88 17.01
N LEU A 78 9.94 11.70 16.43
CA LEU A 78 10.92 10.72 16.91
C LEU A 78 11.47 11.11 18.28
N ASP A 79 11.73 12.40 18.53
CA ASP A 79 12.22 12.92 19.82
C ASP A 79 11.14 12.84 20.91
N TYR A 80 9.87 13.06 20.54
CA TYR A 80 8.73 12.86 21.43
C TYR A 80 8.52 11.39 21.82
N VAL A 81 8.72 10.45 20.88
CA VAL A 81 8.61 8.99 21.13
C VAL A 81 9.85 8.42 21.81
N ALA A 82 11.03 8.98 21.54
CA ALA A 82 12.29 8.56 22.15
C ALA A 82 12.33 8.86 23.66
N GLY A 83 11.44 9.73 24.14
CA GLY A 83 11.43 10.20 25.51
C GLY A 83 12.61 11.13 25.72
N GLN A 84 12.33 12.43 25.89
CA GLN A 84 13.30 13.32 26.50
C GLN A 84 13.64 12.74 27.88
N SER A 85 14.80 12.11 28.02
CA SER A 85 15.39 11.93 29.33
C SER A 85 15.64 13.34 29.87
N GLU A 86 14.83 13.76 30.84
CA GLU A 86 15.05 15.00 31.57
C GLU A 86 16.52 15.13 31.96
N GLN A 87 17.26 16.05 31.33
CA GLN A 87 18.33 16.73 32.04
C GLN A 87 17.69 17.84 32.87
N VAL A 88 17.15 17.41 34.00
CA VAL A 88 17.27 18.14 35.26
C VAL A 88 18.76 18.43 35.47
N VAL A 89 19.23 19.61 35.09
CA VAL A 89 20.46 20.19 35.63
C VAL A 89 20.22 21.69 35.87
N GLU A 90 19.90 21.97 37.13
CA GLU A 90 20.25 23.15 37.92
C GLU A 90 20.20 24.54 37.26
N ASN A 91 19.16 25.31 37.60
CA ASN A 91 19.37 26.72 37.93
C ASN A 91 18.39 27.17 39.02
N PHE A 92 18.62 26.70 40.26
CA PHE A 92 18.13 27.40 41.44
C PHE A 92 19.16 28.47 41.81
N THR A 93 18.97 29.70 41.34
CA THR A 93 19.64 30.87 41.90
C THR A 93 18.76 31.45 43.00
N PRO A 94 19.20 31.46 44.27
CA PRO A 94 18.53 32.23 45.31
C PRO A 94 19.03 33.68 45.25
N GLU A 95 18.10 34.63 45.15
CA GLU A 95 18.24 35.96 45.75
C GLU A 95 17.01 36.26 46.62
#